data_AF-A0A920B7G8-F1
#
_entry.id   AF-A0A920B7G8-F1
#
_cell.length_a   1.000
_cell.length_b   1.000
_cell.length_c   1.000
_cell.angle_alpha   90.00
_cell.angle_beta   90.00
_cell.angle_gamma   90.00
#
_symmetry.space_group_name_H-M   'P 1'
#
loop_
_entity.id
_entity.type
_entity.pdbx_description
1 polymer ?
#
loop_
_entity_poly.entity_id
_entity_poly.type
_entity_poly.pdbx_seq_one_letter_code
_entity_poly.pdbx_strand_id
1 'polypeptide(L)' 'MILGNDKTKLSKRHGAESINSFREKGFLPISIINYLARLGWSHGDQEIFSINEMKEFFSLDNLNKSPAVFDIEKIFMG' A
#
# COMPACT_ATOMS: atom_id res chain seq x y z
N MET A 1 -2.16 2.32 -11.39
CA MET A 1 -3.29 3.23 -11.04
C MET A 1 -3.87 2.76 -9.72
N ILE A 2 -4.14 3.67 -8.78
CA ILE A 2 -4.76 3.33 -7.49
C ILE A 2 -6.26 3.66 -7.56
N LEU A 3 -7.09 2.70 -7.20
CA LEU A 3 -8.54 2.80 -7.17
C LEU A 3 -9.05 2.90 -5.74
N GLY A 4 -10.19 3.54 -5.52
CA GLY A 4 -10.94 3.42 -4.27
C GLY A 4 -11.68 2.08 -4.18
N ASN A 5 -12.36 1.84 -3.06
CA ASN A 5 -13.16 0.63 -2.85
C ASN A 5 -14.28 0.43 -3.89
N ASP A 6 -14.75 1.52 -4.50
CA ASP A 6 -15.73 1.51 -5.60
C ASP A 6 -15.13 1.22 -6.99
N LYS A 7 -13.82 0.89 -7.05
CA LYS A 7 -13.04 0.65 -8.28
C LYS A 7 -12.95 1.86 -9.21
N THR A 8 -13.29 3.07 -8.75
CA THR A 8 -13.03 4.32 -9.45
C THR A 8 -11.67 4.89 -9.04
N LYS A 9 -11.15 5.86 -9.80
CA LYS A 9 -9.85 6.48 -9.49
C LYS A 9 -9.88 7.06 -8.07
N LEU A 10 -8.89 6.67 -7.24
CA LEU A 10 -8.78 7.17 -5.88
C LEU A 10 -8.72 8.71 -5.90
N SER A 11 -9.61 9.33 -5.12
CA SER A 11 -9.71 10.78 -4.97
C SER A 11 -10.19 11.13 -3.56
N LYS A 12 -10.12 12.40 -3.16
CA LYS A 12 -10.66 12.84 -1.86
C LYS A 12 -12.15 12.47 -1.67
N ARG A 13 -12.91 12.38 -2.76
CA ARG A 13 -14.33 11.99 -2.74
C ARG A 13 -14.54 10.48 -2.58
N HIS A 14 -13.53 9.69 -2.95
CA HIS A 14 -13.57 8.22 -2.97
C HIS A 14 -12.58 7.61 -1.97
N GLY A 15 -12.35 8.28 -0.83
CA GLY A 15 -11.60 7.72 0.30
C GLY A 15 -10.09 8.02 0.34
N ALA A 16 -9.58 8.97 -0.46
CA ALA A 16 -8.19 9.39 -0.33
C ALA A 16 -7.97 10.15 0.99
N GLU A 17 -7.21 9.55 1.89
CA GLU A 17 -6.80 10.14 3.16
C GLU A 17 -5.37 10.71 3.07
N SER A 18 -5.08 11.76 3.84
CA SER A 18 -3.74 12.36 3.87
C SER A 18 -2.78 11.51 4.70
N ILE A 19 -1.50 11.49 4.33
CA ILE A 19 -0.43 10.83 5.11
C ILE A 19 -0.40 11.34 6.57
N ASN A 20 -0.66 12.65 6.76
CA ASN A 20 -0.72 13.26 8.08
C ASN A 20 -1.83 12.67 8.95
N SER A 21 -3.00 12.37 8.37
CA SER A 21 -4.10 11.77 9.12
C SER A 21 -3.73 10.37 9.64
N PHE A 22 -3.01 9.56 8.86
CA PHE A 22 -2.49 8.27 9.34
C PHE A 22 -1.53 8.45 10.52
N ARG A 23 -0.67 9.47 10.46
CA ARG A 23 0.22 9.80 11.59
C ARG A 23 -0.56 10.20 12.84
N GLU A 24 -1.58 11.05 12.69
CA GLU A 24 -2.45 11.49 13.79
C GLU A 24 -3.27 10.35 14.40
N LYS A 25 -3.68 9.37 13.58
CA LYS A 25 -4.36 8.14 14.02
C LYS A 25 -3.42 7.11 14.68
N GLY A 26 -2.11 7.37 14.74
CA GLY A 26 -1.15 6.52 15.43
C GLY A 26 -0.65 5.31 14.63
N PHE A 27 -0.80 5.31 13.31
CA PHE A 27 -0.25 4.25 12.47
C PHE A 27 1.28 4.23 12.52
N LEU A 28 1.86 3.03 12.57
CA LEU A 28 3.30 2.87 12.47
C LEU A 28 3.75 3.21 11.03
N PRO A 29 4.83 4.01 10.87
CA PRO A 29 5.34 4.35 9.55
C PRO A 29 5.64 3.13 8.67
N ILE A 30 6.16 2.06 9.27
CA ILE A 30 6.48 0.83 8.54
C ILE A 30 5.23 0.13 7.99
N SER A 31 4.11 0.11 8.71
CA SER A 31 2.86 -0.50 8.24
C SER A 31 2.33 0.26 7.01
N ILE A 32 2.40 1.59 7.01
CA ILE A 32 2.03 2.41 5.87
C ILE A 32 2.95 2.13 4.67
N ILE A 33 4.27 2.12 4.89
CA ILE A 33 5.25 1.86 3.83
C ILE A 33 5.04 0.47 3.23
N ASN A 34 4.88 -0.55 4.06
CA ASN A 34 4.63 -1.93 3.63
C ASN A 34 3.38 -2.02 2.77
N TYR A 35 2.28 -1.44 3.26
CA TYR A 35 1.03 -1.43 2.53
C TYR A 35 1.13 -0.70 1.18
N LEU A 36 1.73 0.49 1.15
CA LEU A 36 1.90 1.25 -0.08
C LEU A 36 2.82 0.54 -1.09
N ALA A 37 3.90 -0.11 -0.62
CA ALA A 37 4.76 -0.92 -1.48
C ALA A 37 3.95 -2.03 -2.15
N ARG A 38 3.05 -2.69 -1.42
CA ARG A 38 2.19 -3.75 -1.96
C ARG A 38 1.14 -3.28 -2.97
N LEU A 39 0.91 -1.97 -3.12
CA LEU A 39 0.05 -1.41 -4.16
C LEU A 39 0.74 -1.38 -5.52
N GLY A 40 1.01 -2.56 -6.07
CA GLY A 40 1.64 -2.69 -7.39
C GLY A 40 2.89 -3.56 -7.41
N TRP A 41 3.36 -4.02 -6.25
CA TRP A 41 4.53 -4.89 -6.12
C TRP A 41 4.25 -6.05 -5.17
N SER A 42 4.91 -7.18 -5.40
CA SER A 42 4.83 -8.37 -4.55
C SER A 42 6.10 -9.21 -4.66
N HIS A 43 6.39 -10.02 -3.65
CA HIS A 43 7.46 -11.00 -3.68
C HIS A 43 6.93 -12.35 -3.16
N GLY A 44 6.59 -13.26 -4.09
CA GLY A 44 5.87 -14.49 -3.75
C GLY A 44 4.59 -14.20 -2.95
N ASP A 45 4.38 -14.95 -1.88
CA ASP A 45 3.25 -14.81 -0.96
C ASP A 45 3.58 -13.95 0.28
N GLN A 46 4.77 -13.35 0.35
CA GLN A 46 5.17 -12.53 1.51
C GLN A 46 4.34 -11.24 1.56
N GLU A 47 3.77 -10.95 2.73
CA GLU A 47 2.88 -9.80 2.93
C GLU A 47 3.47 -8.70 3.82
N ILE A 48 4.45 -9.05 4.65
CA ILE A 48 5.11 -8.15 5.59
C ILE A 48 6.58 -8.08 5.23
N PHE A 49 7.08 -6.86 5.03
CA PHE A 49 8.46 -6.58 4.67
C PHE A 49 9.04 -5.51 5.59
N SER A 50 10.28 -5.72 5.99
CA SER A 50 11.15 -4.66 6.48
C SER A 50 11.62 -3.77 5.32
N ILE A 51 12.14 -2.59 5.66
CA ILE A 51 12.74 -1.68 4.66
C ILE A 51 13.94 -2.33 3.94
N ASN A 52 14.69 -3.20 4.63
CA ASN A 52 15.84 -3.87 4.02
C ASN A 52 15.39 -4.91 2.99
N GLU A 53 14.39 -5.73 3.34
CA GLU A 53 13.80 -6.70 2.39
C GLU A 53 13.19 -6.00 1.18
N MET A 54 12.49 -4.87 1.38
CA MET A 54 11.97 -4.09 0.25
C MET A 54 13.10 -3.65 -0.69
N LYS A 55 14.25 -3.18 -0.16
CA LYS A 55 15.39 -2.77 -1.00
C LYS A 55 16.01 -3.95 -1.74
N GLU A 56 16.06 -5.12 -1.11
CA GLU A 56 16.66 -6.32 -1.68
C GLU A 56 15.78 -6.94 -2.76
N PHE A 57 14.46 -6.99 -2.55
CA PHE A 57 13.52 -7.70 -3.41
C PHE A 57 12.85 -6.82 -4.47
N PHE A 58 12.97 -5.50 -4.36
CA PHE A 58 12.37 -4.59 -5.33
C PHE A 58 13.04 -4.72 -6.70
N SER A 59 12.24 -5.06 -7.70
CA SER A 59 12.62 -5.07 -9.11
C SER A 59 11.41 -4.67 -9.95
N LEU A 60 11.65 -4.08 -11.12
CA LEU A 60 10.59 -3.75 -12.07
C LEU A 60 9.85 -4.99 -12.58
N ASP A 61 10.51 -6.16 -12.60
CA ASP A 61 9.92 -7.43 -13.02
C ASP A 61 8.82 -7.90 -12.05
N ASN A 62 8.90 -7.46 -10.79
CA ASN A 62 7.96 -7.78 -9.73
C ASN A 62 6.80 -6.77 -9.64
N LEU A 63 6.69 -5.84 -10.59
CA LEU A 63 5.58 -4.90 -10.65
C LEU A 63 4.39 -5.50 -11.41
N ASN A 64 3.20 -5.39 -10.81
CA ASN A 64 1.95 -5.78 -11.44
C ASN A 64 1.37 -4.64 -12.31
N LYS A 65 0.74 -5.02 -13.43
CA LYS A 65 0.08 -4.07 -14.35
C LYS A 65 -1.38 -3.79 -13.96
N SER A 66 -1.94 -4.61 -13.08
CA SER A 66 -3.33 -4.48 -12.62
C SER A 66 -3.50 -3.22 -11.76
N PRO A 67 -4.64 -2.51 -11.85
CA PRO A 67 -4.95 -1.45 -10.91
C PRO A 67 -4.96 -1.98 -9.47
N ALA A 68 -4.32 -1.27 -8.55
CA ALA A 68 -4.34 -1.59 -7.13
C ALA A 68 -5.55 -0.91 -6.47
N VAL A 69 -6.27 -1.62 -5.61
CA VAL A 69 -7.38 -1.05 -4.83
C VAL A 69 -6.86 -0.62 -3.47
N PHE A 70 -7.14 0.62 -3.11
CA PHE A 70 -6.80 1.17 -1.80
C PHE A 70 -7.85 0.77 -0.77
N ASP A 71 -7.43 -0.06 0.17
CA ASP A 71 -8.19 -0.54 1.32
C ASP A 71 -7.40 -0.26 2.61
N ILE A 72 -7.91 0.68 3.41
CA ILE A 72 -7.29 1.12 4.67
C ILE A 72 -7.27 0.02 5.73
N GLU A 73 -8.19 -0.94 5.69
CA GLU A 73 -8.28 -2.01 6.69
C GLU A 73 -7.05 -2.92 6.63
N LYS A 74 -6.49 -3.10 5.43
CA LYS A 74 -5.27 -3.89 5.21
C LYS A 74 -4.03 -3.31 5.86
N ILE A 75 -4.03 -2.02 6.25
CA ILE A 75 -2.91 -1.42 6.98
C ILE A 75 -2.81 -2.00 8.40
N PHE A 76 -3.92 -2.47 8.98
CA PHE A 76 -3.97 -3.04 10.33
C PHE A 76 -3.62 -4.53 10.39
N MET A 77 -3.54 -5.22 9.25
CA MET A 77 -3.39 -6.69 9.20
C MET A 77 -1.92 -7.17 9.24
N GLY A 78 -0.99 -6.33 9.72
CA GLY A 78 0.45 -6.63 9.79
C GLY A 78 1.02 -6.49 11.19
#